data_AF-A0A6P3XWA7-F1
#
_entry.id   AF-A0A6P3XWA7-F1
#
_cell.length_a   1.000
_cell.length_b   1.000
_cell.length_c   1.000
_cell.angle_alpha   90.00
_cell.angle_beta   90.00
_cell.angle_gamma   90.00
#
_symmetry.space_group_name_H-M   'P 1'
#
loop_
_entity.id
_entity.type
_entity.pdbx_description
1 polymer ?
#
loop_
_entity_poly.entity_id
_entity_poly.type
_entity_poly.pdbx_seq_one_letter_code
_entity_poly.pdbx_strand_id
1 'polypeptide(L)'
;MKNDSTMEKIDPSEMLVRLGRYWRTNSNEAGYVYRDIANYTIHPNYTQQSNSNLTKYVVDSDLAVAVLRTSVEYSSMIKPICLWTYLSNLQDMFETSGFIVSWIGSIYYGGEFNLLEPKIYKIRIESQMKCKLNDPDLASLDLKQTMCAGTKDSWLDETTGTGNSLMIRDSATGHYLLRGILTTILPCCNSRYYVFIDVIKHISWINEHIILI
;
A
#
# COMPACT_ATOMS: atom_id res chain seq x y z
N MET A 1 9.87 -1.40 -33.93
CA MET A 1 8.97 -2.06 -32.95
C MET A 1 9.85 -2.60 -31.85
N LYS A 2 9.93 -1.92 -30.69
CA LYS A 2 10.56 -2.50 -29.50
C LYS A 2 9.50 -3.37 -28.82
N ASN A 3 9.79 -4.66 -28.74
CA ASN A 3 9.02 -5.64 -28.01
C ASN A 3 9.59 -5.63 -26.59
N ASP A 4 9.09 -4.74 -25.74
CA ASP A 4 9.63 -4.55 -24.40
C ASP A 4 8.65 -5.10 -23.37
N SER A 5 8.82 -6.38 -23.05
CA SER A 5 8.03 -7.13 -22.08
C SER A 5 8.85 -7.44 -20.82
N THR A 6 9.77 -6.55 -20.44
CA THR A 6 10.52 -6.62 -19.19
C THR A 6 10.42 -5.31 -18.45
N MET A 7 9.93 -5.34 -17.21
CA MET A 7 9.92 -4.18 -16.32
C MET A 7 11.35 -3.65 -16.18
N GLU A 8 11.62 -2.48 -16.78
CA GLU A 8 12.90 -1.80 -16.63
C GLU A 8 13.05 -1.43 -15.15
N LYS A 9 14.05 -2.01 -14.48
CA LYS A 9 14.34 -1.68 -13.08
C LYS A 9 14.77 -0.21 -13.03
N ILE A 10 14.01 0.60 -12.31
CA ILE A 10 14.35 2.00 -12.05
C ILE A 10 15.61 2.03 -11.17
N ASP A 11 16.61 2.83 -11.54
CA ASP A 11 17.82 2.98 -10.74
C ASP A 11 17.46 3.60 -9.37
N PRO A 12 17.95 3.08 -8.23
CA PRO A 12 17.69 3.66 -6.91
C PRO A 12 18.01 5.16 -6.81
N SER A 13 18.98 5.66 -7.57
CA SER A 13 19.35 7.08 -7.62
C SER A 13 18.30 7.98 -8.26
N GLU A 14 17.34 7.41 -9.01
CA GLU A 14 16.19 8.13 -9.57
C GLU A 14 15.00 8.18 -8.60
N MET A 15 15.10 7.49 -7.46
CA MET A 15 14.04 7.43 -6.45
C MET A 15 14.31 8.37 -5.28
N LEU A 16 13.25 9.08 -4.87
CA LEU A 16 13.28 9.99 -3.72
C LEU A 16 12.06 9.77 -2.85
N VAL A 17 12.26 9.67 -1.53
CA VAL A 17 11.19 9.59 -0.54
C VAL A 17 11.07 10.91 0.23
N ARG A 18 9.83 11.31 0.49
CA ARG A 18 9.49 12.48 1.29
C ARG A 18 8.77 12.03 2.55
N LEU A 19 9.35 12.29 3.71
CA LEU A 19 8.81 11.87 5.01
C LEU A 19 8.34 13.09 5.80
N GLY A 20 7.26 12.95 6.58
CA GLY A 20 6.75 14.02 7.44
C GLY A 20 6.00 15.14 6.70
N ARG A 21 5.48 14.86 5.49
CA ARG A 21 4.65 15.81 4.74
C ARG A 21 3.19 15.75 5.18
N TYR A 22 2.55 16.91 5.26
CA TYR A 22 1.10 17.07 5.29
C TYR A 22 0.58 17.52 3.92
N TRP A 23 1.18 18.51 3.27
CA TRP A 23 0.69 18.98 1.97
C TRP A 23 1.33 18.22 0.82
N ARG A 24 0.54 17.81 -0.19
CA ARG A 24 1.05 17.08 -1.36
C ARG A 24 2.11 17.87 -2.15
N THR A 25 1.90 19.16 -2.38
CA THR A 25 2.70 19.99 -3.31
C THR A 25 3.39 21.20 -2.68
N ASN A 26 3.01 21.62 -1.47
CA ASN A 26 3.60 22.80 -0.82
C ASN A 26 5.08 22.56 -0.47
N SER A 27 6.01 23.29 -1.10
CA SER A 27 7.45 23.18 -0.85
C SER A 27 7.93 23.97 0.37
N ASN A 28 7.08 24.84 0.94
CA ASN A 28 7.44 25.71 2.06
C ASN A 28 7.00 25.15 3.42
N GLU A 29 6.49 23.92 3.44
CA GLU A 29 6.12 23.23 4.67
C GLU A 29 7.37 22.92 5.52
N ALA A 30 7.32 23.19 6.82
CA ALA A 30 8.40 22.85 7.74
C ALA A 30 8.22 21.41 8.27
N GLY A 31 9.33 20.74 8.59
CA GLY A 31 9.33 19.45 9.29
C GLY A 31 9.29 18.20 8.40
N TYR A 32 9.17 18.36 7.07
CA TYR A 32 9.38 17.24 6.15
C TYR A 32 10.86 17.09 5.78
N VAL A 33 11.26 15.88 5.38
CA VAL A 33 12.63 15.59 4.93
C VAL A 33 12.64 14.80 3.62
N TYR A 34 13.69 15.04 2.83
CA TYR A 34 14.01 14.26 1.63
C TYR A 34 15.03 13.16 1.97
N ARG A 35 14.84 11.98 1.38
CA ARG A 35 15.79 10.86 1.49
C ARG A 35 15.90 10.12 0.17
N ASP A 36 17.13 10.00 -0.31
CA ASP A 36 17.45 9.16 -1.46
C ASP A 36 17.32 7.69 -1.09
N ILE A 37 17.02 6.85 -2.07
CA ILE A 37 17.06 5.40 -1.92
C ILE A 37 18.49 4.90 -2.21
N ALA A 38 19.03 4.09 -1.29
CA ALA A 38 20.31 3.39 -1.52
C ALA A 38 20.09 2.11 -2.33
N ASN A 39 19.05 1.36 -1.99
CA ASN A 39 18.67 0.14 -2.69
C ASN A 39 17.19 -0.18 -2.39
N TYR A 40 16.58 -1.03 -3.20
CA TYR A 40 15.29 -1.62 -2.91
C TYR A 40 15.27 -3.09 -3.31
N THR A 41 14.48 -3.89 -2.61
CA THR A 41 14.29 -5.30 -2.91
C THR A 41 12.81 -5.57 -3.15
N ILE A 42 12.50 -6.00 -4.35
CA ILE A 42 11.16 -6.47 -4.72
C ILE A 42 11.02 -7.91 -4.24
N HIS A 43 9.85 -8.28 -3.72
CA HIS A 43 9.59 -9.65 -3.30
C HIS A 43 9.90 -10.64 -4.44
N PRO A 44 10.66 -11.72 -4.20
CA PRO A 44 11.20 -12.57 -5.29
C PRO A 44 10.12 -13.29 -6.09
N ASN A 45 8.94 -13.53 -5.49
CA ASN A 45 7.81 -14.16 -6.16
C ASN A 45 6.95 -13.16 -6.96
N TYR A 46 7.26 -11.86 -6.90
CA TYR A 46 6.62 -10.89 -7.76
C TYR A 46 7.07 -11.11 -9.21
N THR A 47 6.15 -11.58 -10.05
CA THR A 47 6.40 -11.79 -11.48
C THR A 47 5.35 -11.04 -12.28
N GLN A 48 5.79 -10.11 -13.14
CA GLN A 48 4.94 -9.53 -14.16
C GLN A 48 5.02 -10.43 -15.40
N GLN A 49 4.17 -11.46 -15.49
CA GLN A 49 4.02 -12.20 -16.75
C GLN A 49 3.04 -11.45 -17.64
N SER A 50 3.56 -10.64 -18.57
CA SER A 50 2.79 -10.05 -19.65
C SER A 50 2.62 -11.06 -20.80
N ASN A 51 1.89 -12.14 -20.55
CA ASN A 51 1.49 -13.07 -21.61
C ASN A 51 0.08 -12.66 -22.00
N SER A 52 -0.14 -12.28 -23.26
CA SER A 52 -1.32 -11.57 -23.78
C SER A 52 -2.70 -12.22 -23.58
N ASN A 53 -2.79 -13.38 -22.92
CA ASN A 53 -4.05 -14.08 -22.63
C ASN A 53 -4.25 -14.46 -21.15
N LEU A 54 -3.34 -14.10 -20.24
CA LEU A 54 -3.46 -14.37 -18.81
C LEU A 54 -2.77 -13.25 -18.02
N THR A 55 -3.47 -12.15 -17.76
CA THR A 55 -3.05 -11.18 -16.75
C THR A 55 -3.28 -11.80 -15.37
N LYS A 56 -2.50 -12.82 -15.00
CA LYS A 56 -2.41 -13.26 -13.62
C LYS A 56 -1.55 -12.23 -12.90
N TYR A 57 -2.16 -11.12 -12.50
CA TYR A 57 -1.55 -10.21 -11.55
C TYR A 57 -1.10 -11.05 -10.35
N VAL A 58 0.20 -11.12 -10.09
CA VAL A 58 0.70 -11.79 -8.88
C VAL A 58 0.53 -10.82 -7.71
N VAL A 59 -0.74 -10.62 -7.34
CA VAL A 59 -1.15 -9.78 -6.22
C VAL A 59 -0.58 -10.30 -4.92
N ASP A 60 -0.38 -11.62 -4.83
CA ASP A 60 0.16 -12.32 -3.68
C ASP A 60 1.62 -11.95 -3.34
N SER A 61 2.28 -11.09 -4.12
CA SER A 61 3.66 -10.67 -3.86
C SER A 61 3.94 -9.23 -4.31
N ASP A 62 2.92 -8.39 -4.44
CA ASP A 62 3.03 -6.96 -4.77
C ASP A 62 3.59 -6.15 -3.58
N LEU A 63 4.86 -6.39 -3.24
CA LEU A 63 5.56 -5.86 -2.08
C LEU A 63 7.04 -5.62 -2.40
N ALA A 64 7.59 -4.52 -1.87
CA ALA A 64 9.01 -4.23 -1.89
C ALA A 64 9.46 -3.57 -0.58
N VAL A 65 10.74 -3.69 -0.25
CA VAL A 65 11.41 -2.94 0.84
C VAL A 65 12.41 -2.00 0.22
N ALA A 66 12.33 -0.71 0.55
CA ALA A 66 13.29 0.31 0.12
C ALA A 66 14.15 0.75 1.30
N VAL A 67 15.46 0.86 1.08
CA VAL A 67 16.46 1.26 2.07
C VAL A 67 16.86 2.70 1.80
N LEU A 68 16.65 3.57 2.78
CA LEU A 68 17.09 4.95 2.71
C LEU A 68 18.62 5.01 2.73
N ARG A 69 19.20 5.90 1.91
CA ARG A 69 20.66 6.12 1.87
C ARG A 69 21.20 6.72 3.16
N THR A 70 20.40 7.53 3.84
CA THR A 70 20.72 8.11 5.14
C THR A 70 19.54 7.93 6.07
N SER A 71 19.81 7.71 7.37
CA SER A 71 18.76 7.56 8.37
C SER A 71 17.94 8.84 8.51
N VAL A 72 16.73 8.68 9.06
CA VAL A 72 15.85 9.79 9.38
C VAL A 72 15.69 9.90 10.90
N GLU A 73 15.78 11.12 11.41
CA GLU A 73 15.49 11.38 12.82
C GLU A 73 13.99 11.41 13.05
N TYR A 74 13.55 10.74 14.11
CA TYR A 74 12.15 10.76 14.49
C TYR A 74 11.75 12.11 15.08
N SER A 75 10.53 12.53 14.80
CA SER A 75 9.97 13.80 15.23
C SER A 75 8.50 13.66 15.57
N SER A 76 7.82 14.77 15.86
CA SER A 76 6.36 14.78 15.96
C SER A 76 5.67 14.40 14.64
N MET A 77 6.30 14.69 13.50
CA MET A 77 5.76 14.44 12.15
C MET A 77 6.28 13.14 11.50
N ILE A 78 7.40 12.61 11.98
CA ILE A 78 8.04 11.41 11.43
C ILE A 78 8.15 10.36 12.53
N LYS A 79 7.33 9.32 12.43
CA LYS A 79 7.35 8.16 13.32
C LYS A 79 7.20 6.87 12.51
N PRO A 80 7.90 5.79 12.88
CA PRO A 80 7.68 4.50 12.25
C PRO A 80 6.30 3.95 12.62
N ILE A 81 5.72 3.16 11.72
CA ILE A 81 4.56 2.33 12.05
C ILE A 81 5.03 1.05 12.73
N CYS A 82 4.24 0.54 13.67
CA CYS A 82 4.52 -0.76 14.26
C CYS A 82 4.13 -1.87 13.29
N LEU A 83 4.98 -2.88 13.16
CA LEU A 83 4.58 -4.10 12.46
C LEU A 83 3.61 -4.90 13.33
N TRP A 84 2.73 -5.64 12.66
CA TRP A 84 1.81 -6.52 13.35
C TRP A 84 2.57 -7.71 13.96
N THR A 85 2.49 -7.86 15.29
CA THR A 85 3.21 -8.91 16.03
C THR A 85 2.31 -10.02 16.56
N TYR A 86 0.98 -9.85 16.50
CA TYR A 86 0.04 -10.87 16.97
C TYR A 86 -0.13 -11.97 15.92
N LEU A 87 0.01 -13.23 16.32
CA LEU A 87 -0.39 -14.39 15.53
C LEU A 87 -1.93 -14.52 15.59
N SER A 88 -2.64 -13.58 14.96
CA SER A 88 -4.09 -13.61 14.82
C SER A 88 -4.46 -14.12 13.43
N ASN A 89 -5.38 -15.08 13.36
CA ASN A 89 -5.89 -15.52 12.07
C ASN A 89 -6.64 -14.37 11.41
N LEU A 90 -6.60 -14.30 10.08
CA LEU A 90 -7.33 -13.25 9.35
C LEU A 90 -8.84 -13.30 9.66
N GLN A 91 -9.40 -14.49 9.92
CA GLN A 91 -10.80 -14.65 10.30
C GLN A 91 -11.16 -13.89 11.59
N ASP A 92 -10.25 -13.85 12.56
CA ASP A 92 -10.47 -13.18 13.85
C ASP A 92 -10.55 -11.65 13.69
N MET A 93 -10.12 -11.14 12.53
CA MET A 93 -10.10 -9.73 12.20
C MET A 93 -11.19 -9.31 11.23
N PHE A 94 -12.01 -10.23 10.74
CA PHE A 94 -13.18 -9.86 9.97
C PHE A 94 -14.03 -8.86 10.77
N GLU A 95 -14.62 -7.92 10.05
CA GLU A 95 -15.39 -6.81 10.62
C GLU A 95 -14.60 -5.74 11.39
N THR A 96 -13.30 -5.96 11.63
CA THR A 96 -12.41 -4.94 12.19
C THR A 96 -12.25 -3.79 11.19
N SER A 97 -12.38 -2.56 11.68
CA SER A 97 -12.13 -1.36 10.87
C SER A 97 -10.69 -0.90 11.01
N GLY A 98 -10.07 -0.58 9.89
CA GLY A 98 -8.78 0.10 9.82
C GLY A 98 -8.90 1.45 9.12
N PHE A 99 -7.76 2.09 8.96
CA PHE A 99 -7.61 3.40 8.35
C PHE A 99 -6.61 3.35 7.20
N ILE A 100 -6.92 4.05 6.12
CA ILE A 100 -6.01 4.35 5.02
C ILE A 100 -5.86 5.86 4.98
N VAL A 101 -4.63 6.33 4.73
CA VAL A 101 -4.35 7.77 4.59
C VAL A 101 -3.73 7.99 3.23
N SER A 102 -4.31 8.88 2.42
CA SER A 102 -3.78 9.18 1.09
C SER A 102 -4.08 10.62 0.66
N TRP A 103 -3.18 11.18 -0.14
CA TRP A 103 -3.39 12.40 -0.89
C TRP A 103 -4.12 12.09 -2.20
N ILE A 104 -5.45 12.06 -2.17
CA ILE A 104 -6.27 11.88 -3.38
C ILE A 104 -6.06 13.05 -4.35
N GLY A 105 -5.77 12.76 -5.61
CA GLY A 105 -5.71 13.78 -6.66
C GLY A 105 -5.24 13.23 -8.01
N SER A 106 -6.03 13.50 -9.05
CA SER A 106 -5.66 13.27 -10.44
C SER A 106 -4.94 14.48 -11.00
N ILE A 107 -3.77 14.26 -11.61
CA ILE A 107 -3.08 15.29 -12.41
C ILE A 107 -3.87 15.67 -13.67
N TYR A 108 -4.93 14.93 -14.03
CA TYR A 108 -5.70 15.08 -15.27
C TYR A 108 -6.93 15.98 -15.15
N TYR A 109 -7.38 16.30 -13.93
CA TYR A 109 -8.44 17.29 -13.74
C TYR A 109 -7.79 18.66 -13.49
N GLY A 110 -8.06 19.64 -14.34
CA GLY A 110 -7.45 20.97 -14.32
C GLY A 110 -8.04 21.93 -13.28
N GLY A 111 -8.30 21.47 -12.05
CA GLY A 111 -8.73 22.31 -10.93
C GLY A 111 -7.55 22.84 -10.11
N GLU A 112 -7.71 23.90 -9.31
CA GLU A 112 -6.62 24.41 -8.45
C GLU A 112 -6.23 23.39 -7.36
N PHE A 113 -5.28 22.51 -7.67
CA PHE A 113 -4.83 21.39 -6.83
C PHE A 113 -3.62 21.72 -5.93
N ASN A 114 -3.34 23.00 -5.68
CA ASN A 114 -2.09 23.41 -5.03
C ASN A 114 -1.96 23.05 -3.53
N LEU A 115 -2.98 22.47 -2.90
CA LEU A 115 -3.01 22.20 -1.44
C LEU A 115 -3.85 20.96 -1.06
N LEU A 116 -3.64 19.80 -1.70
CA LEU A 116 -4.31 18.58 -1.27
C LEU A 116 -3.70 18.10 0.07
N GLU A 117 -4.45 18.26 1.15
CA GLU A 117 -4.21 17.61 2.45
C GLU A 117 -4.53 16.10 2.38
N PRO A 118 -3.95 15.26 3.25
CA PRO A 118 -4.20 13.83 3.22
C PRO A 118 -5.58 13.57 3.80
N LYS A 119 -6.34 12.67 3.16
CA LYS A 119 -7.64 12.23 3.65
C LYS A 119 -7.51 10.88 4.35
N ILE A 120 -8.28 10.72 5.42
CA ILE A 120 -8.37 9.48 6.19
C ILE A 120 -9.63 8.73 5.75
N TYR A 121 -9.47 7.50 5.31
CA TYR A 121 -10.55 6.60 4.93
C TYR A 121 -10.68 5.48 5.94
N LYS A 122 -11.88 5.29 6.46
CA LYS A 122 -12.21 4.12 7.27
C LYS A 122 -12.62 2.99 6.35
N ILE A 123 -12.00 1.83 6.51
CA ILE A 123 -12.27 0.64 5.71
C ILE A 123 -12.41 -0.58 6.61
N ARG A 124 -13.28 -1.52 6.25
CA ARG A 124 -13.58 -2.70 7.06
C ARG A 124 -12.97 -3.94 6.43
N ILE A 125 -12.23 -4.73 7.20
CA ILE A 125 -11.72 -6.02 6.72
C ILE A 125 -12.90 -6.97 6.51
N GLU A 126 -12.90 -7.64 5.36
CA GLU A 126 -13.97 -8.53 4.92
C GLU A 126 -13.38 -9.89 4.51
N SER A 127 -14.23 -10.92 4.50
CA SER A 127 -13.78 -12.22 4.02
C SER A 127 -13.50 -12.17 2.52
N GLN A 128 -12.46 -12.88 2.09
CA GLN A 128 -12.11 -12.96 0.66
C GLN A 128 -13.27 -13.51 -0.17
N MET A 129 -14.02 -14.47 0.38
CA MET A 129 -15.23 -15.00 -0.28
C MET A 129 -16.26 -13.89 -0.52
N LYS A 130 -16.54 -13.06 0.48
CA LYS A 130 -17.48 -11.94 0.33
C LYS A 130 -17.00 -10.95 -0.74
N CYS A 131 -15.71 -10.64 -0.78
CA CYS A 131 -15.19 -9.75 -1.80
C CYS A 131 -15.33 -10.35 -3.21
N LYS A 132 -14.93 -11.60 -3.40
CA LYS A 132 -15.04 -12.29 -4.70
C LYS A 132 -16.49 -12.43 -5.19
N LEU A 133 -17.44 -12.59 -4.26
CA LEU A 133 -18.87 -12.68 -4.61
C LEU A 133 -19.46 -11.32 -5.00
N ASN A 134 -18.92 -10.22 -4.47
CA ASN A 134 -19.46 -8.88 -4.69
C ASN A 134 -18.61 -8.02 -5.64
N ASP A 135 -17.48 -8.55 -6.14
CA ASP A 135 -16.59 -7.90 -7.08
C ASP A 135 -16.15 -8.90 -8.17
N PRO A 136 -16.69 -8.79 -9.39
CA PRO A 136 -16.36 -9.67 -10.51
C PRO A 136 -14.86 -9.70 -10.86
N ASP A 137 -14.13 -8.60 -10.66
CA ASP A 137 -12.70 -8.53 -10.98
C ASP A 137 -11.87 -9.38 -10.02
N LEU A 138 -12.37 -9.58 -8.81
CA LEU A 138 -11.71 -10.38 -7.78
C LEU A 138 -12.04 -11.87 -7.89
N ALA A 139 -13.13 -12.23 -8.58
CA ALA A 139 -13.67 -13.59 -8.61
C ALA A 139 -12.64 -14.64 -9.08
N SER A 140 -11.81 -14.28 -10.07
CA SER A 140 -10.82 -15.17 -10.69
C SER A 140 -9.43 -15.13 -10.03
N LEU A 141 -9.20 -14.23 -9.08
CA LEU A 141 -7.88 -14.01 -8.48
C LEU A 141 -7.56 -15.03 -7.39
N ASP A 142 -6.32 -15.54 -7.37
CA ASP A 142 -5.78 -16.20 -6.18
C ASP A 142 -5.31 -15.12 -5.22
N LEU A 143 -5.91 -15.09 -4.02
CA LEU A 143 -5.75 -14.02 -3.03
C LEU A 143 -5.10 -14.56 -1.76
N LYS A 144 -4.41 -15.71 -1.81
CA LYS A 144 -3.92 -16.41 -0.61
C LYS A 144 -2.98 -15.59 0.25
N GLN A 145 -2.16 -14.72 -0.33
CA GLN A 145 -1.23 -13.86 0.42
C GLN A 145 -1.77 -12.44 0.65
N THR A 146 -3.03 -12.22 0.30
CA THR A 146 -3.69 -10.93 0.42
C THR A 146 -4.80 -10.97 1.47
N MET A 147 -5.38 -9.81 1.71
CA MET A 147 -6.64 -9.61 2.38
C MET A 147 -7.52 -8.67 1.56
N CYS A 148 -8.81 -8.70 1.87
CA CYS A 148 -9.75 -7.79 1.28
C CYS A 148 -10.38 -6.92 2.36
N ALA A 149 -10.65 -5.66 2.01
CA ALA A 149 -11.40 -4.75 2.85
C ALA A 149 -12.38 -3.94 2.00
N GLY A 150 -13.57 -3.67 2.55
CA GLY A 150 -14.62 -2.93 1.88
C GLY A 150 -14.99 -1.64 2.60
N THR A 151 -15.52 -0.68 1.86
CA THR A 151 -16.12 0.54 2.44
C THR A 151 -17.56 0.76 1.95
N LYS A 152 -18.39 1.32 2.83
CA LYS A 152 -19.74 1.76 2.48
C LYS A 152 -19.75 3.18 1.90
N ASP A 153 -18.73 3.97 2.25
CA ASP A 153 -18.58 5.35 1.81
C ASP A 153 -18.02 5.38 0.38
N SER A 154 -18.43 6.37 -0.41
CA SER A 154 -18.10 6.46 -1.84
C SER A 154 -16.59 6.62 -2.08
N TRP A 155 -16.05 5.70 -2.89
CA TRP A 155 -14.80 5.72 -3.66
C TRP A 155 -13.54 6.13 -2.89
N LEU A 156 -12.71 5.15 -2.49
CA LEU A 156 -11.27 5.35 -2.73
C LEU A 156 -11.15 5.35 -4.26
N ASP A 157 -11.12 6.55 -4.82
CA ASP A 157 -10.96 6.77 -6.25
C ASP A 157 -9.63 6.13 -6.72
N GLU A 158 -9.52 5.79 -8.01
CA GLU A 158 -8.30 5.25 -8.62
C GLU A 158 -7.07 6.14 -8.30
N THR A 159 -7.33 7.41 -7.99
CA THR A 159 -6.39 8.46 -7.59
C THR A 159 -5.86 8.35 -6.15
N THR A 160 -6.29 7.34 -5.38
CA THR A 160 -5.75 7.05 -4.03
C THR A 160 -4.30 6.56 -4.10
N GLY A 161 -3.88 5.99 -5.24
CA GLY A 161 -2.54 5.43 -5.42
C GLY A 161 -2.37 4.07 -4.73
N THR A 162 -1.27 3.40 -5.04
CA THR A 162 -0.92 2.06 -4.53
C THR A 162 0.14 2.16 -3.43
N GLY A 163 0.40 1.07 -2.70
CA GLY A 163 1.38 1.05 -1.60
C GLY A 163 0.91 1.72 -0.30
N ASN A 164 -0.32 2.26 -0.27
CA ASN A 164 -0.89 2.87 0.94
C ASN A 164 -1.07 1.84 2.06
N SER A 165 -0.80 2.27 3.29
CA SER A 165 -0.92 1.41 4.47
C SER A 165 -2.38 1.28 4.94
N LEU A 166 -2.82 0.04 5.14
CA LEU A 166 -3.97 -0.28 5.99
C LEU A 166 -3.51 -0.41 7.43
N MET A 167 -3.89 0.56 8.25
CA MET A 167 -3.48 0.69 9.64
C MET A 167 -4.62 0.35 10.58
N ILE A 168 -4.34 -0.38 11.66
CA ILE A 168 -5.31 -0.68 12.72
C ILE A 168 -4.76 -0.15 14.03
N ARG A 169 -5.60 0.54 14.79
CA ARG A 169 -5.24 1.02 16.12
C ARG A 169 -5.43 -0.10 17.13
N ASP A 170 -4.35 -0.50 17.78
CA ASP A 170 -4.38 -1.40 18.92
C ASP A 170 -5.01 -0.68 20.12
N SER A 171 -6.09 -1.24 20.66
CA SER A 171 -6.82 -0.64 21.79
C SER A 171 -6.04 -0.77 23.10
N ALA A 172 -5.17 -1.78 23.25
CA ALA A 172 -4.41 -2.02 24.47
C ALA A 172 -3.21 -1.08 24.58
N THR A 173 -2.46 -0.91 23.49
CA THR A 173 -1.24 -0.07 23.47
C THR A 173 -1.50 1.35 22.96
N GLY A 174 -2.58 1.56 22.21
CA GLY A 174 -2.85 2.82 21.51
C GLY A 174 -2.02 3.04 20.25
N HIS A 175 -1.13 2.10 19.89
CA HIS A 175 -0.28 2.18 18.71
C HIS A 175 -1.04 1.83 17.42
N TYR A 176 -0.56 2.33 16.29
CA TYR A 176 -1.04 1.94 14.97
C TYR A 176 -0.16 0.81 14.43
N LEU A 177 -0.81 -0.27 14.01
CA LEU A 177 -0.18 -1.47 13.47
C LEU A 177 -0.42 -1.53 11.96
N LEU A 178 0.63 -1.81 11.20
CA LEU A 178 0.54 -2.05 9.76
C LEU A 178 -0.04 -3.45 9.52
N ARG A 179 -1.25 -3.52 8.98
CA ARG A 179 -1.93 -4.79 8.69
C ARG A 179 -1.88 -5.16 7.21
N GLY A 180 -1.97 -4.17 6.31
CA GLY A 180 -1.91 -4.43 4.89
C GLY A 180 -1.32 -3.29 4.08
N ILE A 181 -0.95 -3.59 2.84
CA ILE A 181 -0.40 -2.64 1.86
C ILE A 181 -1.26 -2.72 0.61
N LEU A 182 -1.85 -1.59 0.21
CA LEU A 182 -2.79 -1.51 -0.92
C LEU A 182 -2.08 -1.90 -2.22
N THR A 183 -2.59 -2.92 -2.90
CA THR A 183 -1.98 -3.46 -4.12
C THR A 183 -2.34 -2.64 -5.35
N THR A 184 -1.67 -2.95 -6.46
CA THR A 184 -1.90 -2.39 -7.80
C THR A 184 -3.21 -2.84 -8.45
N ILE A 185 -3.88 -3.87 -7.92
CA ILE A 185 -5.25 -4.17 -8.33
C ILE A 185 -6.18 -3.15 -7.70
N LEU A 186 -6.48 -2.13 -8.49
CA LEU A 186 -7.61 -1.28 -8.27
C LEU A 186 -8.82 -1.93 -8.95
N PRO A 187 -9.92 -2.11 -8.23
CA PRO A 187 -11.14 -2.61 -8.83
C PRO A 187 -11.59 -1.69 -9.96
N CYS A 188 -12.15 -2.24 -11.04
CA CYS A 188 -12.73 -1.41 -12.08
C CYS A 188 -13.98 -0.66 -11.55
N CYS A 189 -14.38 0.36 -12.31
CA CYS A 189 -15.36 1.37 -11.94
C CYS A 189 -16.58 0.81 -11.15
N ASN A 190 -16.72 1.25 -9.90
CA ASN A 190 -17.78 0.97 -8.91
C ASN A 190 -17.54 -0.12 -7.86
N SER A 191 -16.44 -0.87 -7.90
CA SER A 191 -16.18 -1.76 -6.77
C SER A 191 -15.78 -0.99 -5.52
N ARG A 192 -16.22 -1.53 -4.39
CA ARG A 192 -16.03 -0.98 -3.05
C ARG A 192 -15.07 -1.82 -2.22
N TYR A 193 -14.40 -2.78 -2.86
CA TYR A 193 -13.55 -3.78 -2.22
C TYR A 193 -12.13 -3.62 -2.70
N TYR A 194 -11.18 -3.48 -1.78
CA TYR A 194 -9.79 -3.23 -2.09
C TYR A 194 -8.95 -4.40 -1.60
N VAL A 195 -7.93 -4.75 -2.37
CA VAL A 195 -7.01 -5.85 -2.07
C VAL A 195 -5.71 -5.31 -1.51
N PHE A 196 -5.29 -5.87 -0.39
CA PHE A 196 -4.05 -5.51 0.29
C PHE A 196 -3.17 -6.74 0.43
N ILE A 197 -1.85 -6.58 0.33
CA ILE A 197 -0.91 -7.58 0.84
C ILE A 197 -1.21 -7.81 2.32
N ASP A 198 -1.30 -9.06 2.75
CA ASP A 198 -1.40 -9.41 4.16
C ASP A 198 0.00 -9.40 4.77
N VAL A 199 0.36 -8.32 5.46
CA VAL A 199 1.72 -8.07 5.96
C VAL A 199 2.20 -9.19 6.89
N ILE A 200 1.29 -9.84 7.63
CA ILE A 200 1.65 -11.00 8.47
C ILE A 200 2.22 -12.13 7.63
N LYS A 201 1.64 -12.41 6.46
CA LYS A 201 2.06 -13.55 5.63
C LYS A 201 3.45 -13.34 5.02
N HIS A 202 3.92 -12.09 4.97
CA HIS A 202 5.25 -11.71 4.50
C HIS A 202 6.18 -11.24 5.64
N ILE A 203 5.79 -11.37 6.90
CA ILE A 203 6.52 -10.74 8.02
C ILE A 203 7.96 -11.25 8.15
N SER A 204 8.20 -12.54 7.89
CA SER A 204 9.55 -13.11 7.90
C SER A 204 10.44 -12.46 6.84
N TRP A 205 9.94 -12.37 5.60
CA TRP A 205 10.66 -11.73 4.50
C TRP A 205 10.88 -10.23 4.77
N ILE A 206 9.88 -9.52 5.30
CA ILE A 206 10.02 -8.11 5.68
C ILE A 206 11.13 -7.96 6.73
N ASN A 207 11.10 -8.77 7.81
CA ASN A 207 12.09 -8.72 8.88
C ASN A 207 13.51 -8.98 8.38
N GLU A 208 13.70 -9.96 7.48
CA GLU A 208 15.00 -10.21 6.84
C GLU A 208 15.55 -8.97 6.12
N HIS A 209 14.69 -8.14 5.53
CA HIS A 209 15.11 -6.98 4.75
C HIS A 209 15.12 -5.66 5.52
N ILE A 210 14.58 -5.60 6.74
CA ILE A 210 14.62 -4.40 7.60
C ILE A 210 15.57 -4.52 8.81
N ILE A 211 15.87 -5.75 9.27
CA ILE A 211 16.74 -5.99 10.44
C ILE A 211 18.22 -6.15 10.03
N LEU A 212 18.50 -6.49 8.77
CA LEU A 212 19.87 -6.69 8.25
C LEU A 212 20.55 -5.41 7.74
N ILE A 213 20.10 -4.24 8.20
CA ILE A 213 20.66 -2.92 7.84
C ILE A 213 21.29 -2.27 9.07
#